data_AF-Q8BYD4-F1
#
_entry.id   AF-Q8BYD4-F1
#
_cell.length_a   1.000
_cell.length_b   1.000
_cell.length_c   1.000
_cell.angle_alpha   90.00
_cell.angle_beta   90.00
_cell.angle_gamma   90.00
#
_symmetry.space_group_name_H-M   'P 1'
#
loop_
_entity.id
_entity.type
_entity.pdbx_description
1 polymer ?
#
loop_
_entity_poly.entity_id
_entity_poly.type
_entity_poly.pdbx_seq_one_letter_code
_entity_poly.pdbx_strand_id
1 'polypeptide(L)'
;MIVLGELRALLAFTHLSSAHFWLMMTLGGLFGFAIGYVTGLQIKFTSPLTHNVSGTAKACAQTVLAVLYYEEIKSFLWWTSNLMVLGGSSAYTWVRGWEMQKTQEDPSSKDGEKSAIRV
;
A
#
# COMPACT_ATOMS: atom_id res chain seq x y z
N MET A 1 19.11 -2.92 27.45
CA MET A 1 19.86 -3.19 26.20
C MET A 1 21.32 -3.58 26.45
N ILE A 2 22.14 -2.84 27.21
CA ILE A 2 23.53 -3.27 27.47
C ILE A 2 23.62 -4.40 28.54
N VAL A 3 22.68 -4.45 29.48
CA VAL A 3 22.71 -5.34 30.65
C VAL A 3 22.20 -6.78 30.38
N LEU A 4 21.48 -7.00 29.27
CA LEU A 4 20.80 -8.28 28.96
C LEU A 4 21.59 -9.24 28.05
N GLY A 5 22.88 -8.99 27.81
CA GLY A 5 23.75 -9.90 27.02
C GLY A 5 23.60 -9.80 25.49
N GLU A 6 22.68 -8.97 25.00
CA GLU A 6 22.44 -8.71 23.57
C GLU A 6 23.70 -8.16 22.86
N LEU A 7 24.52 -7.39 23.59
CA LEU A 7 25.80 -6.86 23.08
C LEU A 7 26.84 -7.97 22.83
N ARG A 8 26.86 -9.02 23.65
CA ARG A 8 27.71 -10.20 23.41
C ARG A 8 27.20 -11.03 22.23
N ALA A 9 25.88 -11.13 22.06
CA ALA A 9 25.28 -11.81 20.91
C ALA A 9 25.59 -11.10 19.59
N LEU A 10 25.54 -9.77 19.57
CA LEU A 10 25.92 -8.96 18.40
C LEU A 10 27.42 -9.05 18.10
N LEU A 11 28.29 -9.01 19.12
CA LEU A 11 29.75 -9.16 18.92
C LEU A 11 30.15 -10.58 18.50
N ALA A 12 29.39 -11.60 18.89
CA ALA A 12 29.62 -12.99 18.48
C ALA A 12 29.09 -13.28 17.06
N PHE A 13 28.31 -12.38 16.47
CA PHE A 13 27.76 -12.57 15.15
C PHE A 13 28.81 -12.28 14.07
N THR A 14 29.29 -13.34 13.43
CA THR A 14 30.43 -13.32 12.51
C THR A 14 30.24 -12.49 11.24
N HIS A 15 28.99 -12.19 10.86
CA HIS A 15 28.68 -11.36 9.69
C HIS A 15 28.61 -9.85 9.99
N LEU A 16 28.82 -9.40 11.23
CA LEU A 16 28.78 -7.96 11.57
C LEU A 16 29.79 -7.12 10.77
N SER A 17 30.92 -7.70 10.36
CA SER A 17 31.95 -7.04 9.54
C SER A 17 31.77 -7.22 8.03
N SER A 18 30.74 -7.96 7.60
CA SER A 18 30.52 -8.25 6.19
C SER A 18 29.92 -7.06 5.46
N ALA A 19 30.61 -6.56 4.43
CA ALA A 19 30.11 -5.48 3.58
C ALA A 19 28.79 -5.86 2.88
N HIS A 20 28.61 -7.13 2.50
CA HIS A 20 27.37 -7.62 1.88
C HIS A 20 26.17 -7.52 2.83
N PHE A 21 26.36 -7.84 4.12
CA PHE A 21 25.31 -7.73 5.13
C PHE A 21 24.84 -6.29 5.30
N TRP A 22 25.78 -5.34 5.44
CA TRP A 22 25.45 -3.92 5.56
C TRP A 22 24.85 -3.34 4.28
N LEU A 23 25.30 -3.80 3.10
CA LEU A 23 24.71 -3.38 1.82
C LEU A 23 23.26 -3.84 1.72
N MET A 24 22.97 -5.12 1.99
CA MET A 24 21.59 -5.63 1.98
C MET A 24 20.72 -4.95 3.04
N MET A 25 21.27 -4.69 4.23
CA MET A 25 20.54 -4.02 5.31
C MET A 25 20.23 -2.56 4.99
N THR A 26 21.19 -1.82 4.45
CA THR A 26 20.99 -0.41 4.03
C THR A 26 20.05 -0.31 2.83
N LEU A 27 20.16 -1.21 1.86
CA LEU A 27 19.21 -1.28 0.73
C LEU A 27 17.80 -1.59 1.20
N GLY A 28 17.62 -2.57 2.10
CA GLY A 28 16.33 -2.88 2.70
C GLY A 28 15.75 -1.68 3.46
N GLY A 29 16.58 -0.97 4.22
CA GLY A 29 16.20 0.26 4.91
C GLY A 29 15.78 1.38 3.95
N LEU A 30 16.53 1.57 2.86
CA LEU A 30 16.22 2.57 1.84
C LEU A 30 14.89 2.28 1.14
N PHE A 31 14.66 1.04 0.70
CA PHE A 31 13.39 0.65 0.09
C PHE A 31 12.24 0.73 1.08
N GLY A 32 12.43 0.31 2.33
CA GLY A 32 11.43 0.44 3.39
C GLY A 32 11.02 1.90 3.62
N PHE A 33 12.00 2.81 3.69
CA PHE A 33 11.76 4.25 3.80
C PHE A 33 11.01 4.79 2.57
N ALA A 34 11.45 4.43 1.36
CA ALA A 34 10.82 4.87 0.12
C ALA A 34 9.35 4.40 0.01
N ILE A 35 9.08 3.13 0.36
CA ILE A 35 7.71 2.59 0.41
C ILE A 35 6.87 3.39 1.41
N GLY A 36 7.38 3.65 2.61
CA GLY A 36 6.67 4.46 3.61
C GLY A 36 6.33 5.87 3.12
N TYR A 37 7.28 6.53 2.45
CA TYR A 37 7.05 7.85 1.86
C TYR A 37 5.98 7.83 0.77
N VAL A 38 6.06 6.89 -0.17
CA VAL A 38 5.09 6.73 -1.26
C VAL A 38 3.70 6.37 -0.72
N THR A 39 3.61 5.49 0.27
CA THR A 39 2.36 5.17 0.97
C THR A 39 1.72 6.41 1.59
N GLY A 40 2.52 7.27 2.25
CA GLY A 40 2.03 8.54 2.80
C GLY A 40 1.48 9.48 1.72
N LEU A 41 2.18 9.60 0.59
CA LEU A 41 1.71 10.38 -0.56
C LEU A 41 0.42 9.81 -1.16
N GLN A 42 0.33 8.48 -1.30
CA GLN A 42 -0.85 7.82 -1.83
C GLN A 42 -2.08 8.07 -0.95
N ILE A 43 -1.94 8.00 0.37
CA ILE A 43 -3.01 8.35 1.31
C ILE A 43 -3.41 9.82 1.17
N LYS A 44 -2.44 10.73 1.04
CA LYS A 44 -2.68 12.17 0.93
C LYS A 44 -3.46 12.56 -0.33
N PHE A 45 -3.18 11.93 -1.47
CA PHE A 45 -3.83 12.24 -2.76
C PHE A 45 -5.10 11.44 -3.04
N THR A 46 -5.40 10.40 -2.25
CA THR A 46 -6.62 9.60 -2.41
C THR A 46 -7.47 9.68 -1.14
N SER A 47 -7.40 8.68 -0.28
CA SER A 47 -7.92 8.69 1.09
C SER A 47 -7.33 7.50 1.86
N PRO A 48 -7.35 7.50 3.20
CA PRO A 48 -6.97 6.34 4.00
C PRO A 48 -7.77 5.07 3.64
N LEU A 49 -9.03 5.23 3.21
CA LEU A 49 -9.90 4.14 2.80
C LEU A 49 -9.46 3.56 1.44
N THR A 50 -9.22 4.42 0.45
CA THR A 50 -8.79 4.01 -0.90
C THR A 50 -7.41 3.35 -0.86
N HIS A 51 -6.47 3.84 -0.04
CA HIS A 51 -5.17 3.20 0.16
C HIS A 51 -5.31 1.79 0.77
N ASN A 52 -6.19 1.59 1.76
CA ASN A 52 -6.41 0.26 2.35
C ASN A 52 -7.03 -0.72 1.35
N VAL A 53 -8.06 -0.30 0.61
CA VAL A 53 -8.69 -1.14 -0.43
C VAL A 53 -7.68 -1.48 -1.52
N SER A 54 -6.87 -0.52 -1.96
CA SER A 54 -5.79 -0.74 -2.93
C SER A 54 -4.70 -1.67 -2.39
N GLY A 55 -4.34 -1.57 -1.10
CA GLY A 55 -3.39 -2.46 -0.45
C GLY A 55 -3.85 -3.91 -0.45
N THR A 56 -5.11 -4.16 -0.08
CA THR A 56 -5.72 -5.49 -0.12
C THR A 56 -5.76 -6.05 -1.54
N ALA A 57 -6.17 -5.24 -2.52
CA ALA A 57 -6.18 -5.64 -3.92
C ALA A 57 -4.77 -5.99 -4.43
N LYS A 58 -3.75 -5.19 -4.07
CA LYS A 58 -2.35 -5.43 -4.43
C LYS A 58 -1.85 -6.75 -3.85
N ALA A 59 -2.10 -7.02 -2.57
CA ALA A 59 -1.69 -8.27 -1.94
C ALA A 59 -2.39 -9.48 -2.56
N CYS A 60 -3.69 -9.38 -2.85
CA CYS A 60 -4.47 -10.42 -3.50
C CYS A 60 -4.01 -10.69 -4.95
N ALA A 61 -3.73 -9.63 -5.71
CA ALA A 61 -3.17 -9.76 -7.06
C ALA A 61 -1.78 -10.43 -7.01
N GLN A 62 -0.95 -10.06 -6.03
CA GLN A 62 0.37 -10.64 -5.83
C GLN A 62 0.29 -12.14 -5.51
N THR A 63 -0.64 -12.58 -4.65
CA THR A 63 -0.80 -14.00 -4.32
C THR A 63 -1.34 -14.80 -5.50
N VAL A 64 -2.30 -14.27 -6.26
CA VAL A 64 -2.80 -14.93 -7.48
C VAL A 64 -1.70 -15.05 -8.52
N LEU A 65 -0.93 -13.99 -8.77
CA LEU A 65 0.18 -14.02 -9.72
C LEU A 65 1.26 -15.02 -9.30
N ALA A 66 1.58 -15.09 -8.01
CA ALA A 66 2.53 -16.07 -7.50
C ALA A 66 2.04 -17.51 -7.73
N VAL A 67 0.78 -17.80 -7.43
CA VAL A 67 0.20 -19.14 -7.65
C VAL A 67 0.21 -19.52 -9.13
N LEU A 68 -0.07 -18.58 -10.04
CA LEU A 68 0.03 -18.81 -11.49
C LEU A 68 1.47 -19.06 -11.94
N TYR A 69 2.43 -18.30 -11.40
CA TYR A 69 3.84 -18.42 -11.78
C TYR A 69 4.51 -19.71 -11.26
N TYR A 70 4.19 -20.12 -10.02
CA TYR A 70 4.72 -21.34 -9.40
C TYR A 70 3.89 -22.59 -9.71
N GLU A 71 2.86 -22.47 -10.57
CA GLU A 71 1.93 -23.55 -10.95
C GLU A 71 1.34 -24.31 -9.74
N GLU A 72 1.05 -23.59 -8.66
CA GLU A 72 0.49 -24.20 -7.45
C GLU A 72 -1.00 -24.55 -7.62
N ILE A 73 -1.36 -25.79 -7.31
CA ILE A 73 -2.76 -26.23 -7.34
C ILE A 73 -3.45 -25.79 -6.04
N LYS A 74 -4.40 -24.87 -6.17
CA LYS A 74 -5.24 -24.39 -5.06
C LYS A 74 -6.69 -24.86 -5.19
N SER A 75 -7.38 -24.93 -4.06
CA SER A 75 -8.79 -25.32 -4.00
C SER A 75 -9.67 -24.30 -4.72
N PHE A 76 -10.82 -24.75 -5.22
CA PHE A 76 -11.80 -23.86 -5.86
C PHE A 76 -12.25 -22.72 -4.94
N LEU A 77 -12.38 -23.00 -3.64
CA LEU A 77 -12.76 -22.01 -2.63
C LEU A 77 -11.74 -20.88 -2.45
N TRP A 78 -10.45 -21.19 -2.66
CA TRP A 78 -9.39 -20.19 -2.62
C TRP A 78 -9.47 -19.24 -3.83
N TRP A 79 -9.75 -19.81 -5.02
CA TRP A 79 -9.97 -19.04 -6.24
C TRP A 79 -11.18 -18.12 -6.13
N THR A 80 -12.32 -18.62 -5.66
CA THR A 80 -13.52 -17.79 -5.49
C THR A 80 -13.31 -16.67 -4.47
N SER A 81 -12.60 -16.94 -3.37
CA SER A 81 -12.25 -15.92 -2.37
C SER A 81 -11.38 -14.80 -2.96
N ASN A 82 -10.29 -15.14 -3.66
CA ASN A 82 -9.43 -14.12 -4.27
C ASN A 82 -10.16 -13.33 -5.37
N LEU A 83 -10.96 -14.01 -6.21
CA LEU A 83 -11.77 -13.35 -7.22
C LEU A 83 -12.81 -12.40 -6.62
N MET A 84 -13.43 -12.79 -5.49
CA MET A 84 -14.37 -11.93 -4.76
C MET A 84 -13.68 -10.69 -4.21
N VAL A 85 -12.48 -10.82 -3.63
CA VAL A 85 -11.70 -9.70 -3.08
C VAL A 85 -11.23 -8.76 -4.19
N LEU A 86 -10.72 -9.30 -5.30
CA LEU A 86 -10.30 -8.50 -6.46
C LEU A 86 -11.51 -7.78 -7.08
N GLY A 87 -12.59 -8.52 -7.34
CA GLY A 87 -13.83 -7.98 -7.90
C GLY A 87 -14.46 -6.90 -7.02
N GLY A 88 -14.54 -7.13 -5.71
CA GLY A 88 -15.06 -6.15 -4.76
C GLY A 88 -14.20 -4.89 -4.70
N SER A 89 -12.87 -5.03 -4.74
CA SER A 89 -11.96 -3.90 -4.76
C SER A 89 -12.08 -3.11 -6.07
N SER A 90 -12.18 -3.78 -7.21
CA SER A 90 -12.39 -3.15 -8.52
C SER A 90 -13.73 -2.43 -8.62
N ALA A 91 -14.81 -3.05 -8.14
CA ALA A 91 -16.15 -2.45 -8.11
C ALA A 91 -16.18 -1.19 -7.23
N TYR A 92 -15.59 -1.24 -6.03
CA TYR A 92 -15.45 -0.06 -5.17
C TYR A 92 -14.70 1.07 -5.87
N THR A 93 -13.59 0.75 -6.53
CA THR A 93 -12.77 1.73 -7.24
C THR A 93 -13.52 2.33 -8.43
N TRP A 94 -14.34 1.53 -9.13
CA TRP A 94 -15.19 2.00 -10.23
C TRP A 94 -16.22 3.01 -9.76
N VAL A 95 -16.96 2.69 -8.69
CA VAL A 95 -17.98 3.58 -8.11
C VAL A 95 -17.35 4.87 -7.61
N ARG A 96 -16.24 4.78 -6.87
CA ARG A 96 -15.51 5.96 -6.41
C ARG A 96 -14.95 6.80 -7.56
N GLY A 97 -14.46 6.15 -8.63
CA GLY A 97 -13.99 6.84 -9.83
C GLY A 97 -15.11 7.64 -10.51
N TRP A 98 -16.33 7.10 -10.54
CA TRP A 98 -17.51 7.81 -11.05
C TRP A 98 -17.93 8.98 -10.16
N GLU A 99 -17.92 8.82 -8.84
CA GLU A 99 -18.24 9.88 -7.88
C GLU A 99 -17.23 11.06 -7.94
N MET A 100 -15.95 10.75 -8.12
CA MET A 100 -14.89 11.76 -8.25
C MET A 100 -15.00 12.54 -9.57
N GLN A 101 -15.36 11.89 -10.68
CA GLN A 101 -15.57 12.57 -11.96
C GLN A 101 -16.78 13.52 -11.92
N LYS A 102 -17.92 13.10 -11.38
CA LYS A 102 -19.09 13.96 -11.20
C LYS A 102 -18.84 15.18 -10.28
N THR A 103 -17.94 15.04 -9.31
CA THR A 103 -17.55 16.14 -8.42
C THR A 103 -16.61 17.14 -9.11
N GLN A 104 -15.82 16.71 -10.11
CA GLN A 104 -14.91 17.60 -10.85
C GLN A 104 -15.58 18.33 -12.02
N GLU A 105 -16.65 17.77 -12.60
CA GLU A 105 -17.45 18.43 -13.66
C GLU A 105 -18.33 19.59 -13.16
N ASP A 106 -18.33 19.90 -11.86
CA ASP A 106 -19.05 21.04 -11.29
C ASP A 106 -18.10 22.16 -10.80
N PRO A 107 -17.37 22.87 -11.68
CA PRO A 107 -16.61 24.06 -11.30
C PRO A 107 -17.48 25.33 -11.24
N SER A 108 -18.82 25.27 -11.32
CA SER A 108 -19.67 26.47 -11.52
C SER A 108 -20.44 26.97 -10.29
N SER A 109 -20.41 26.31 -9.12
CA SER A 109 -21.35 26.66 -8.03
C SER A 109 -20.72 27.18 -6.72
N LYS A 110 -19.42 27.50 -6.68
CA LYS A 110 -18.77 28.01 -5.44
C LYS A 110 -18.24 29.45 -5.46
N ASP A 111 -18.48 30.23 -6.51
CA ASP A 111 -18.20 31.69 -6.52
C ASP A 111 -19.41 32.56 -6.13
N GLY A 112 -20.59 31.96 -5.90
CA GLY A 112 -21.82 32.71 -5.54
C GLY A 112 -21.96 33.08 -4.05
N GLU A 113 -21.28 32.38 -3.13
CA GLU A 113 -21.58 32.52 -1.69
C GLU A 113 -20.73 33.60 -0.99
N LYS A 114 -19.58 34.01 -1.55
CA LYS A 114 -18.75 35.06 -0.94
C LYS A 114 -19.18 36.49 -1.29
N SER A 115 -20.06 36.68 -2.29
CA SER A 115 -20.52 38.02 -2.67
C SER A 115 -21.84 38.44 -2.00
N ALA A 116 -22.63 37.50 -1.45
CA ALA A 116 -23.91 37.81 -0.79
C ALA A 116 -23.77 38.25 0.69
N ILE A 117 -22.58 38.05 1.29
CA ILE A 117 -22.30 38.46 2.69
C ILE A 117 -21.65 39.86 2.75
N ARG A 118 -21.36 40.50 1.60
CA ARG A 118 -20.68 41.81 1.52
C ARG A 118 -21.49 42.92 0.85
N VAL A 119 -22.82 42.81 0.82
CA VAL A 119 -23.72 43.91 0.38
C VAL A 119 -24.63 44.29 1.53
#